data_AF-A0A5E6NSK8-F1
#
_entry.id   AF-A0A5E6NSK8-F1
#
_cell.length_a   1.000
_cell.length_b   1.000
_cell.length_c   1.000
_cell.angle_alpha   90.00
_cell.angle_beta   90.00
_cell.angle_gamma   90.00
#
_symmetry.space_group_name_H-M   'P 1'
#
loop_
_entity.id
_entity.type
_entity.pdbx_description
1 polymer ?
#
loop_
_entity_poly.entity_id
_entity_poly.type
_entity_poly.pdbx_seq_one_letter_code
_entity_poly.pdbx_strand_id
1 'polypeptide(L)'
;MSSVNAYKANQRDLHIWVGEDHDRPQGNYLMVNLNAEIKFQNFIVESIDTGVDVRPFKDPEIIRTLYQQKTTQALHPKLTSKEVKELIASMTKVMMLAVTLNSYCIGRDYWRDKREYERMRSMGSFNGSSLILVGAAHTLTNIKPTEDKNPKAYPAFKYMCADSSIAVTPKSVIDKHTTSLDNYRKPTTPDFGVWVKDPKEGTFLVHGSESIMREIFGNIIEEVPMKLVDLSTPKPIPRPRPLRST
;
A
#
# COMPACT_ATOMS: atom_id res chain seq x y z
N MET A 1 22.85 18.21 -9.34
CA MET A 1 22.57 16.94 -8.61
C MET A 1 21.80 17.26 -7.33
N SER A 2 20.49 17.45 -7.43
CA SER A 2 19.58 17.42 -6.28
C SER A 2 19.16 15.97 -6.14
N SER A 3 20.04 15.17 -5.53
CA SER A 3 19.78 13.75 -5.34
C SER A 3 18.59 13.57 -4.40
N VAL A 4 17.92 12.44 -4.56
CA VAL A 4 16.90 11.81 -3.70
C VAL A 4 17.22 11.88 -2.18
N ASN A 5 18.40 12.34 -1.78
CA ASN A 5 18.84 12.55 -0.40
C ASN A 5 18.32 13.82 0.28
N ALA A 6 17.76 14.83 -0.42
CA ALA A 6 17.17 15.99 0.27
C ALA A 6 15.99 15.58 1.18
N TYR A 7 15.30 14.50 0.84
CA TYR A 7 14.21 13.94 1.64
C TYR A 7 14.69 13.21 2.91
N LYS A 8 15.95 12.74 2.95
CA LYS A 8 16.50 12.00 4.11
C LYS A 8 16.79 12.89 5.32
N ALA A 9 16.93 14.21 5.14
CA ALA A 9 17.35 15.14 6.20
C ALA A 9 16.18 15.78 6.97
N ASN A 10 14.97 15.82 6.38
CA ASN A 10 13.75 16.33 7.00
C ASN A 10 12.63 15.29 6.80
N GLN A 11 12.69 14.15 7.50
CA GLN A 11 11.58 13.19 7.46
C GLN A 11 10.33 13.85 8.06
N ARG A 12 9.54 14.49 7.18
CA ARG A 12 8.13 14.77 7.39
C ARG A 12 7.42 13.43 7.63
N ASP A 13 6.31 13.47 8.36
CA ASP A 13 5.46 12.32 8.66
C ASP A 13 4.79 11.78 7.39
N LEU A 14 5.53 11.15 6.47
CA LEU A 14 4.99 10.56 5.25
C LEU A 14 4.44 9.17 5.55
N HIS A 15 3.19 8.95 5.18
CA HIS A 15 2.56 7.65 5.28
C HIS A 15 2.39 7.05 3.89
N ILE A 16 2.96 5.86 3.68
CA ILE A 16 2.86 5.14 2.42
C ILE A 16 1.87 3.98 2.59
N TRP A 17 0.82 4.00 1.78
CA TRP A 17 -0.24 3.00 1.75
C TRP A 17 -0.03 2.07 0.55
N VAL A 18 0.49 0.88 0.79
CA VAL A 18 0.70 -0.14 -0.22
C VAL A 18 -0.61 -0.90 -0.44
N GLY A 19 -1.18 -0.73 -1.64
CA GLY A 19 -2.33 -1.48 -2.13
C GLY A 19 -1.89 -2.84 -2.67
N GLU A 20 -2.36 -3.92 -2.06
CA GLU A 20 -2.05 -5.29 -2.46
C GLU A 20 -3.28 -6.05 -2.97
N ASP A 21 -3.05 -7.28 -3.42
CA ASP A 21 -4.09 -8.21 -3.84
C ASP A 21 -3.83 -9.52 -3.09
N HIS A 22 -4.78 -9.94 -2.27
CA HIS A 22 -4.59 -10.98 -1.25
C HIS A 22 -4.08 -12.33 -1.79
N ASP A 23 -4.19 -12.58 -3.10
CA ASP A 23 -3.73 -13.80 -3.77
C ASP A 23 -2.47 -13.57 -4.65
N ARG A 24 -1.78 -12.44 -4.49
CA ARG A 24 -0.63 -12.02 -5.30
C ARG A 24 0.54 -11.50 -4.44
N PRO A 25 1.79 -11.92 -4.73
CA PRO A 25 2.94 -11.57 -3.90
C PRO A 25 3.47 -10.14 -4.13
N GLN A 26 3.09 -9.46 -5.21
CA GLN A 26 3.73 -8.21 -5.65
C GLN A 26 3.59 -7.08 -4.62
N GLY A 27 2.42 -6.90 -4.01
CA GLY A 27 2.22 -5.89 -2.96
C GLY A 27 3.05 -6.18 -1.71
N ASN A 28 3.15 -7.45 -1.33
CA ASN A 28 3.96 -7.91 -0.20
C ASN A 28 5.46 -7.65 -0.43
N TYR A 29 5.98 -7.94 -1.62
CA TYR A 29 7.39 -7.65 -1.94
C TYR A 29 7.66 -6.15 -1.97
N LEU A 30 6.80 -5.36 -2.63
CA LEU A 30 6.91 -3.91 -2.65
C LEU A 30 6.97 -3.32 -1.23
N MET A 31 6.08 -3.78 -0.33
CA MET A 31 6.08 -3.40 1.08
C MET A 31 7.42 -3.68 1.77
N VAL A 32 7.92 -4.92 1.67
CA VAL A 32 9.16 -5.35 2.32
C VAL A 32 10.36 -4.55 1.78
N ASN A 33 10.40 -4.32 0.47
CA ASN A 33 11.50 -3.62 -0.18
C ASN A 33 11.47 -2.11 0.13
N LEU A 34 10.28 -1.48 0.16
CA LEU A 34 10.14 -0.10 0.64
C LEU A 34 10.65 0.07 2.09
N ASN A 35 10.32 -0.87 2.97
CA ASN A 35 10.80 -0.84 4.36
C ASN A 35 12.32 -1.03 4.48
N ALA A 36 12.95 -1.75 3.54
CA ALA A 36 14.39 -1.93 3.52
C ALA A 36 15.14 -0.66 3.06
N GLU A 37 14.54 0.11 2.14
CA GLU A 37 15.15 1.29 1.53
C GLU A 37 14.80 2.59 2.28
N ILE A 38 13.65 2.64 2.96
CA ILE A 38 13.13 3.80 3.68
C ILE A 38 12.83 3.39 5.12
N LYS A 39 13.35 4.18 6.07
CA LYS A 39 13.06 3.98 7.49
C LYS A 39 11.70 4.58 7.84
N PHE A 40 10.77 3.74 8.29
CA PHE A 40 9.49 4.16 8.85
C PHE A 40 9.48 4.01 10.37
N GLN A 41 8.80 4.91 11.07
CA GLN A 41 8.61 4.81 12.52
C GLN A 41 7.54 3.77 12.86
N ASN A 42 6.55 3.59 11.98
CA ASN A 42 5.46 2.63 12.18
C ASN A 42 5.32 1.69 10.98
N PHE A 43 4.97 0.44 11.29
CA PHE A 43 4.54 -0.55 10.31
C PHE A 43 3.14 -1.04 10.68
N ILE A 44 2.25 -1.11 9.70
CA ILE A 44 0.83 -1.40 9.90
C ILE A 44 0.40 -2.41 8.83
N VAL A 45 -0.31 -3.46 9.26
CA VAL A 45 -0.86 -4.48 8.38
C VAL A 45 -2.36 -4.56 8.50
N GLU A 46 -3.04 -4.80 7.39
CA GLU A 46 -4.47 -5.09 7.40
C GLU A 46 -4.76 -6.40 8.14
N SER A 47 -5.76 -6.37 9.01
CA SER A 47 -6.28 -7.57 9.66
C SER A 47 -7.74 -7.38 10.06
N ILE A 48 -8.63 -7.97 9.27
CA ILE A 48 -10.08 -7.73 9.35
C ILE A 48 -10.77 -8.42 10.53
N ASP A 49 -10.21 -9.53 11.01
CA ASP A 49 -10.78 -10.38 12.06
C ASP A 49 -10.11 -10.19 13.43
N THR A 50 -9.62 -8.97 13.73
CA THR A 50 -8.85 -8.70 14.95
C THR A 50 -9.57 -7.85 15.99
N GLY A 51 -9.38 -8.24 17.27
CA GLY A 51 -9.81 -7.47 18.44
C GLY A 51 -9.03 -6.16 18.63
N VAL A 52 -9.49 -5.29 19.53
CA VAL A 52 -9.03 -3.90 19.67
C VAL A 52 -7.52 -3.83 19.99
N ASP A 53 -7.06 -4.75 20.83
CA ASP A 53 -5.69 -4.78 21.34
C ASP A 53 -4.83 -5.85 20.67
N VAL A 54 -5.36 -6.52 19.64
CA VAL A 54 -4.66 -7.60 18.96
C VAL A 54 -3.57 -7.00 18.07
N ARG A 55 -2.36 -7.54 18.22
CA ARG A 55 -1.19 -7.27 17.40
C ARG A 55 -0.93 -8.44 16.45
N PRO A 56 -0.15 -8.26 15.38
CA PRO A 56 0.35 -9.38 14.59
C PRO A 56 1.01 -10.42 15.50
N PHE A 57 0.89 -11.71 15.15
CA PHE A 57 1.51 -12.80 15.89
C PHE A 57 2.99 -12.50 16.14
N LYS A 58 3.46 -12.68 17.38
CA LYS A 58 4.84 -12.36 17.76
C LYS A 58 5.81 -13.52 17.59
N ASP A 59 5.30 -14.73 17.40
CA ASP A 59 6.10 -15.95 17.31
C ASP A 59 6.36 -16.32 15.84
N PRO A 60 7.63 -16.30 15.38
CA PRO A 60 8.02 -16.74 14.05
C PRO A 60 7.59 -18.17 13.70
N GLU A 61 7.57 -19.10 14.66
CA GLU A 61 7.20 -20.50 14.41
C GLU A 61 5.69 -20.63 14.21
N ILE A 62 4.88 -19.82 14.92
CA ILE A 62 3.45 -19.72 14.66
C ILE A 62 3.21 -19.18 13.24
N ILE A 63 3.92 -18.14 12.82
CA ILE A 63 3.78 -17.58 11.46
C ILE A 63 4.09 -18.64 10.39
N ARG A 64 5.17 -19.41 10.57
CA ARG A 64 5.54 -20.48 9.63
C ARG A 64 4.49 -21.58 9.56
N THR A 65 3.80 -21.87 10.66
CA THR A 65 2.76 -22.90 10.71
C THR A 65 1.40 -22.43 10.21
N LEU A 66 1.12 -21.12 10.19
CA LEU A 66 -0.11 -20.55 9.62
C LEU A 66 -0.13 -20.64 8.09
N TYR A 67 1.00 -20.39 7.43
CA TYR A 67 1.09 -20.35 5.97
C TYR A 67 1.52 -21.68 5.36
N GLN A 68 0.64 -22.67 5.43
CA GLN A 68 0.88 -24.00 4.86
C GLN A 68 0.44 -24.10 3.39
N GLN A 69 1.18 -24.88 2.60
CA GLN A 69 0.89 -25.09 1.18
C GLN A 69 -0.54 -25.58 0.95
N LYS A 70 -0.97 -26.63 1.67
CA LYS A 70 -2.28 -27.25 1.48
C LYS A 70 -3.42 -26.28 1.78
N THR A 71 -3.35 -25.58 2.92
CA THR A 71 -4.38 -24.63 3.36
C THR A 71 -4.47 -23.43 2.42
N THR A 72 -3.32 -22.85 2.06
CA THR A 72 -3.27 -21.69 1.15
C THR A 72 -3.77 -22.07 -0.26
N GLN A 73 -3.43 -23.26 -0.75
CA GLN A 73 -3.93 -23.77 -2.03
C GLN A 73 -5.45 -23.95 -2.03
N ALA A 74 -6.04 -24.36 -0.90
CA ALA A 74 -7.48 -24.51 -0.76
C ALA A 74 -8.20 -23.15 -0.75
N LEU A 75 -7.59 -22.12 -0.17
CA LEU A 75 -8.13 -20.74 -0.18
C LEU A 75 -8.00 -20.08 -1.56
N HIS A 76 -6.98 -20.44 -2.33
CA HIS A 76 -6.71 -19.88 -3.66
C HIS A 76 -6.63 -20.99 -4.74
N PRO A 77 -7.74 -21.69 -5.02
CA PRO A 77 -7.73 -22.87 -5.91
C PRO A 77 -7.36 -22.55 -7.36
N LYS A 78 -7.43 -21.28 -7.76
CA LYS A 78 -7.09 -20.81 -9.10
C LYS A 78 -5.58 -20.63 -9.31
N LEU A 79 -4.79 -20.58 -8.24
CA LEU A 79 -3.35 -20.43 -8.32
C LEU A 79 -2.67 -21.78 -8.56
N THR A 80 -1.62 -21.79 -9.36
CA THR A 80 -0.75 -22.96 -9.49
C THR A 80 0.01 -23.22 -8.18
N SER A 81 0.49 -24.45 -7.98
CA SER A 81 1.29 -24.80 -6.80
C SER A 81 2.51 -23.88 -6.62
N LYS A 82 3.14 -23.46 -7.73
CA LYS A 82 4.28 -22.52 -7.72
C LYS A 82 3.84 -21.12 -7.26
N GLU A 83 2.74 -20.60 -7.78
CA GLU A 83 2.21 -19.30 -7.35
C GLU A 83 1.83 -19.31 -5.87
N VAL A 84 1.25 -20.41 -5.36
CA VAL A 84 0.93 -20.54 -3.93
C VAL A 84 2.21 -20.55 -3.07
N LYS A 85 3.27 -21.23 -3.50
CA LYS A 85 4.57 -21.20 -2.79
C LYS A 85 5.13 -19.78 -2.72
N GLU A 86 5.04 -19.04 -3.82
CA GLU A 86 5.50 -17.65 -3.88
C GLU A 86 4.66 -16.72 -3.00
N LEU A 87 3.33 -16.89 -3.02
CA LEU A 87 2.41 -16.17 -2.16
C LEU A 87 2.72 -16.41 -0.68
N ILE A 88 2.86 -17.67 -0.26
CA ILE A 88 3.27 -18.06 1.11
C ILE A 88 4.58 -17.40 1.50
N ALA A 89 5.59 -17.47 0.62
CA ALA A 89 6.89 -16.87 0.90
C ALA A 89 6.80 -15.35 1.10
N SER A 90 5.98 -14.67 0.29
CA SER A 90 5.77 -13.23 0.39
C SER A 90 5.00 -12.83 1.67
N MET A 91 3.92 -13.53 2.02
CA MET A 91 3.14 -13.27 3.23
C MET A 91 3.97 -13.53 4.49
N THR A 92 4.76 -14.62 4.49
CA THR A 92 5.67 -14.94 5.59
C THR A 92 6.67 -13.80 5.81
N LYS A 93 7.25 -13.22 4.75
CA LYS A 93 8.17 -12.08 4.88
C LYS A 93 7.50 -10.86 5.51
N VAL A 94 6.29 -10.50 5.06
CA VAL A 94 5.53 -9.38 5.62
C VAL A 94 5.24 -9.63 7.10
N MET A 95 4.79 -10.83 7.48
CA MET A 95 4.45 -11.12 8.87
C MET A 95 5.68 -11.19 9.78
N MET A 96 6.80 -11.74 9.29
CA MET A 96 8.08 -11.71 10.00
C MET A 96 8.58 -10.27 10.22
N LEU A 97 8.40 -9.41 9.21
CA LEU A 97 8.69 -7.99 9.35
C LEU A 97 7.75 -7.33 10.36
N ALA A 98 6.45 -7.70 10.34
CA ALA A 98 5.46 -7.18 11.26
C ALA A 98 5.80 -7.49 12.72
N VAL A 99 6.32 -8.70 13.00
CA VAL A 99 6.86 -9.11 14.31
C VAL A 99 8.03 -8.22 14.71
N THR A 100 9.03 -8.12 13.82
CA THR A 100 10.29 -7.41 14.07
C THR A 100 10.03 -5.94 14.42
N LEU A 101 9.04 -5.33 13.77
CA LEU A 101 8.69 -3.92 13.95
C LEU A 101 7.57 -3.69 14.98
N ASN A 102 7.13 -4.74 15.70
CA ASN A 102 6.05 -4.67 16.70
C ASN A 102 4.80 -3.92 16.18
N SER A 103 4.33 -4.38 15.02
CA SER A 103 3.44 -3.62 14.15
C SER A 103 2.02 -3.45 14.69
N TYR A 104 1.27 -2.52 14.10
CA TYR A 104 -0.16 -2.34 14.37
C TYR A 104 -1.02 -3.08 13.35
N CYS A 105 -2.28 -3.37 13.71
CA CYS A 105 -3.30 -3.84 12.79
C CYS A 105 -4.30 -2.73 12.46
N ILE A 106 -4.78 -2.69 11.21
CA ILE A 106 -5.87 -1.84 10.75
C ILE A 106 -6.94 -2.67 10.04
N GLY A 107 -8.16 -2.15 9.93
CA GLY A 107 -9.23 -2.77 9.12
C GLY A 107 -10.14 -3.72 9.89
N ARG A 108 -10.09 -3.68 11.22
CA ARG A 108 -10.90 -4.49 12.12
C ARG A 108 -12.39 -4.47 11.76
N ASP A 109 -13.06 -5.55 12.17
CA ASP A 109 -14.48 -5.75 11.92
C ASP A 109 -14.81 -5.59 10.44
N TYR A 110 -13.96 -6.13 9.56
CA TYR A 110 -14.10 -6.00 8.10
C TYR A 110 -14.23 -4.54 7.64
N TRP A 111 -13.43 -3.63 8.19
CA TRP A 111 -13.52 -2.18 7.93
C TRP A 111 -14.86 -1.52 8.30
N ARG A 112 -15.65 -2.11 9.20
CA ARG A 112 -16.93 -1.52 9.68
C ARG A 112 -16.75 -0.60 10.87
N ASP A 113 -15.66 -0.76 11.63
CA ASP A 113 -15.41 0.07 12.81
C ASP A 113 -15.18 1.54 12.43
N LYS A 114 -16.16 2.38 12.76
CA LYS A 114 -16.16 3.83 12.47
C LYS A 114 -15.21 4.63 13.37
N ARG A 115 -14.75 4.05 14.49
CA ARG A 115 -13.82 4.65 15.44
C ARG A 115 -12.38 4.18 15.24
N GLU A 116 -12.15 3.27 14.30
CA GLU A 116 -10.84 2.69 14.02
C GLU A 116 -9.78 3.76 13.78
N TYR A 117 -10.16 4.88 13.17
CA TYR A 117 -9.21 5.89 12.76
C TYR A 117 -8.76 6.75 13.94
N GLU A 118 -9.70 7.16 14.78
CA GLU A 118 -9.45 7.84 16.03
C GLU A 118 -8.65 6.94 16.98
N ARG A 119 -8.97 5.65 17.04
CA ARG A 119 -8.23 4.64 17.81
C ARG A 119 -6.77 4.56 17.38
N MET A 120 -6.52 4.33 16.09
CA MET A 120 -5.16 4.19 15.56
C MET A 120 -4.31 5.45 15.81
N ARG A 121 -4.90 6.65 15.70
CA ARG A 121 -4.23 7.90 16.08
C ARG A 121 -3.91 7.95 17.58
N SER A 122 -4.87 7.60 18.44
CA SER A 122 -4.66 7.61 19.90
C SER A 122 -3.57 6.65 20.37
N MET A 123 -3.35 5.56 19.62
CA MET A 123 -2.28 4.60 19.86
C MET A 123 -0.92 5.01 19.29
N GLY A 124 -0.83 6.17 18.64
CA GLY A 124 0.39 6.68 18.05
C GLY A 124 0.83 5.98 16.75
N SER A 125 -0.02 5.16 16.12
CA SER A 125 0.31 4.43 14.88
C SER A 125 0.61 5.35 13.68
N PHE A 126 0.26 6.63 13.80
CA PHE A 126 0.48 7.67 12.80
C PHE A 126 1.34 8.83 13.33
N ASN A 127 2.03 8.64 14.46
CA ASN A 127 3.05 9.59 14.91
C ASN A 127 4.36 9.26 14.20
N GLY A 128 4.95 10.19 13.44
CA GLY A 128 6.07 9.87 12.56
C GLY A 128 5.60 9.36 11.19
N SER A 129 6.52 8.85 10.38
CA SER A 129 6.19 8.18 9.11
C SER A 129 5.67 6.75 9.35
N SER A 130 4.75 6.30 8.51
CA SER A 130 4.15 4.97 8.61
C SER A 130 4.15 4.27 7.27
N LEU A 131 4.39 2.96 7.27
CA LEU A 131 4.21 2.10 6.11
C LEU A 131 3.06 1.14 6.38
N ILE A 132 2.05 1.17 5.51
CA ILE A 132 0.76 0.51 5.71
C ILE A 132 0.46 -0.42 4.53
N LEU A 133 0.15 -1.69 4.80
CA LEU A 133 -0.27 -2.67 3.80
C LEU A 133 -1.77 -2.92 3.92
N VAL A 134 -2.50 -2.72 2.83
CA VAL A 134 -3.96 -2.94 2.73
C VAL A 134 -4.34 -3.45 1.34
N GLY A 135 -5.48 -4.12 1.21
CA GLY A 135 -6.04 -4.47 -0.08
C GLY A 135 -6.25 -3.24 -0.97
N ALA A 136 -5.97 -3.35 -2.26
CA ALA A 136 -5.96 -2.23 -3.21
C ALA A 136 -7.30 -1.50 -3.33
N ALA A 137 -8.42 -2.11 -2.93
CA ALA A 137 -9.70 -1.41 -2.83
C ALA A 137 -9.63 -0.21 -1.86
N HIS A 138 -8.87 -0.33 -0.77
CA HIS A 138 -8.71 0.71 0.25
C HIS A 138 -7.78 1.85 -0.19
N THR A 139 -7.09 1.71 -1.32
CA THR A 139 -6.26 2.76 -1.93
C THR A 139 -6.85 3.30 -3.22
N LEU A 140 -7.57 2.48 -3.99
CA LEU A 140 -8.02 2.84 -5.34
C LEU A 140 -9.53 3.04 -5.50
N THR A 141 -10.36 2.83 -4.48
CA THR A 141 -11.82 3.00 -4.61
C THR A 141 -12.37 4.03 -3.65
N ASN A 142 -13.48 4.67 -4.00
CA ASN A 142 -14.13 5.74 -3.21
C ASN A 142 -15.64 5.50 -3.03
N ILE A 143 -16.10 4.30 -3.34
CA ILE A 143 -17.44 3.80 -3.07
C ILE A 143 -17.32 2.60 -2.14
N LYS A 144 -18.02 2.65 -1.01
CA LYS A 144 -18.10 1.50 -0.11
C LYS A 144 -18.92 0.37 -0.75
N PRO A 145 -18.49 -0.90 -0.67
CA PRO A 145 -19.25 -2.02 -1.21
C PRO A 145 -20.61 -2.23 -0.53
N THR A 146 -20.69 -1.92 0.77
CA THR A 146 -21.90 -2.09 1.59
C THR A 146 -22.08 -0.91 2.54
N GLU A 147 -23.32 -0.63 2.94
CA GLU A 147 -23.66 0.57 3.73
C GLU A 147 -23.03 0.60 5.14
N ASP A 148 -22.79 -0.58 5.71
CA ASP A 148 -22.22 -0.78 7.05
C ASP A 148 -20.71 -0.53 7.12
N LYS A 149 -20.00 -0.47 5.99
CA LYS A 149 -18.57 -0.14 5.99
C LYS A 149 -18.31 1.28 6.47
N ASN A 150 -17.16 1.47 7.10
CA ASN A 150 -16.66 2.77 7.46
C ASN A 150 -16.42 3.60 6.18
N PRO A 151 -17.07 4.77 6.01
CA PRO A 151 -16.89 5.60 4.82
C PRO A 151 -15.44 6.10 4.66
N LYS A 152 -14.68 6.17 5.76
CA LYS A 152 -13.27 6.57 5.72
C LYS A 152 -12.37 5.47 5.14
N ALA A 153 -12.84 4.23 4.96
CA ALA A 153 -12.02 3.12 4.45
C ALA A 153 -11.80 3.14 2.93
N TYR A 154 -12.49 4.03 2.19
CA TYR A 154 -12.51 4.03 0.73
C TYR A 154 -12.35 5.47 0.17
N PRO A 155 -11.13 5.87 -0.25
CA PRO A 155 -9.87 5.22 0.06
C PRO A 155 -9.32 5.70 1.40
N ALA A 156 -8.78 4.78 2.20
CA ALA A 156 -8.31 4.98 3.58
C ALA A 156 -7.31 6.14 3.71
N PHE A 157 -6.34 6.20 2.80
CA PHE A 157 -5.25 7.17 2.84
C PHE A 157 -5.72 8.63 2.72
N LYS A 158 -6.90 8.89 2.14
CA LYS A 158 -7.47 10.24 2.03
C LYS A 158 -8.10 10.76 3.33
N TYR A 159 -8.30 9.90 4.32
CA TYR A 159 -8.92 10.29 5.60
C TYR A 159 -7.96 10.16 6.79
N MET A 160 -6.88 9.42 6.61
CA MET A 160 -5.89 9.15 7.64
C MET A 160 -4.59 9.85 7.28
N CYS A 161 -4.35 11.00 7.93
CA CYS A 161 -3.22 11.89 7.64
C CYS A 161 -3.17 12.31 6.16
N ALA A 162 -4.28 12.82 5.63
CA ALA A 162 -4.47 13.10 4.20
C ALA A 162 -3.37 14.01 3.60
N ASP A 163 -2.91 14.99 4.37
CA ASP A 163 -1.89 15.96 3.94
C ASP A 163 -0.46 15.38 3.90
N SER A 164 -0.31 14.14 4.37
CA SER A 164 0.98 13.45 4.47
C SER A 164 0.90 11.98 4.03
N SER A 165 -0.16 11.58 3.33
CA SER A 165 -0.39 10.22 2.86
C SER A 165 -0.32 10.12 1.34
N ILE A 166 0.41 9.11 0.85
CA ILE A 166 0.38 8.67 -0.55
C ILE A 166 0.04 7.18 -0.61
N ALA A 167 -0.61 6.76 -1.69
CA ALA A 167 -0.85 5.36 -2.01
C ALA A 167 0.09 4.88 -3.11
N VAL A 168 0.47 3.61 -3.01
CA VAL A 168 1.32 2.92 -3.99
C VAL A 168 0.66 1.59 -4.33
N THR A 169 0.46 1.29 -5.61
CA THR A 169 -0.15 0.01 -6.01
C THR A 169 0.56 -0.56 -7.24
N PRO A 170 1.02 -1.83 -7.20
CA PRO A 170 1.63 -2.48 -8.35
C PRO A 170 0.71 -2.48 -9.57
N LYS A 171 1.28 -2.26 -10.75
CA LYS A 171 0.54 -2.29 -12.01
C LYS A 171 -0.17 -3.63 -12.21
N SER A 172 0.46 -4.73 -11.83
CA SER A 172 -0.12 -6.08 -11.95
C SER A 172 -1.40 -6.26 -11.12
N VAL A 173 -1.52 -5.54 -9.99
CA VAL A 173 -2.72 -5.55 -9.15
C VAL A 173 -3.82 -4.74 -9.81
N ILE A 174 -3.48 -3.55 -10.33
CA ILE A 174 -4.42 -2.69 -11.07
C ILE A 174 -4.94 -3.45 -12.29
N ASP A 175 -4.07 -3.94 -13.17
CA ASP A 175 -4.42 -4.61 -14.42
C ASP A 175 -5.36 -5.81 -14.23
N LYS A 176 -5.16 -6.57 -13.14
CA LYS A 176 -5.97 -7.75 -12.84
C LYS A 176 -7.40 -7.37 -12.41
N HIS A 177 -7.54 -6.25 -11.73
CA HIS A 177 -8.79 -5.84 -11.07
C HIS A 177 -9.38 -4.55 -11.67
N THR A 178 -8.91 -4.09 -12.84
CA THR A 178 -9.33 -2.81 -13.44
C THR A 178 -10.85 -2.65 -13.44
N THR A 179 -11.58 -3.62 -14.02
CA THR A 179 -13.04 -3.57 -14.13
C THR A 179 -13.73 -3.57 -12.77
N SER A 180 -13.27 -4.40 -11.82
CA SER A 180 -13.90 -4.49 -10.51
C SER A 180 -13.65 -3.22 -9.69
N LEU A 181 -12.42 -2.69 -9.70
CA LEU A 181 -12.07 -1.42 -9.04
C LEU A 181 -12.84 -0.24 -9.65
N ASP A 182 -12.98 -0.19 -10.98
CA ASP A 182 -13.69 0.88 -11.67
C ASP A 182 -15.17 0.97 -11.31
N ASN A 183 -15.81 -0.14 -10.96
CA ASN A 183 -17.20 -0.15 -10.48
C ASN A 183 -17.36 0.57 -9.14
N TYR A 184 -16.28 0.72 -8.37
CA TYR A 184 -16.26 1.40 -7.07
C TYR A 184 -15.54 2.76 -7.12
N ARG A 185 -15.45 3.37 -8.31
CA ARG A 185 -14.90 4.71 -8.53
C ARG A 185 -15.97 5.68 -9.06
N LYS A 186 -16.24 6.76 -8.33
CA LYS A 186 -17.08 7.91 -8.73
C LYS A 186 -16.28 9.21 -8.78
N PRO A 187 -16.79 10.28 -9.42
CA PRO A 187 -16.17 11.60 -9.37
C PRO A 187 -15.92 12.07 -7.94
N THR A 188 -14.69 12.47 -7.64
CA THR A 188 -14.25 13.07 -6.38
C THR A 188 -13.19 14.13 -6.65
N THR A 189 -12.67 14.80 -5.61
CA THR A 189 -11.43 15.56 -5.72
C THR A 189 -10.35 14.70 -6.42
N PRO A 190 -9.76 15.20 -7.51
CA PRO A 190 -8.77 14.44 -8.26
C PRO A 190 -7.57 14.03 -7.41
N ASP A 191 -7.06 12.84 -7.69
CA ASP A 191 -5.71 12.47 -7.29
C ASP A 191 -4.74 12.82 -8.40
N PHE A 192 -3.48 13.01 -8.02
CA PHE A 192 -2.38 13.11 -8.95
C PHE A 192 -1.47 11.92 -8.77
N GLY A 193 -0.93 11.43 -9.87
CA GLY A 193 -0.20 10.17 -9.90
C GLY A 193 0.98 10.19 -10.85
N VAL A 194 1.87 9.24 -10.63
CA VAL A 194 3.02 8.97 -11.50
C VAL A 194 3.31 7.47 -11.51
N TRP A 195 3.65 6.95 -12.68
CA TRP A 195 4.19 5.60 -12.81
C TRP A 195 5.66 5.59 -12.46
N VAL A 196 6.02 4.74 -11.50
CA VAL A 196 7.42 4.47 -11.15
C VAL A 196 7.80 3.09 -11.70
N LYS A 197 8.96 3.03 -12.37
CA LYS A 197 9.56 1.78 -12.84
C LYS A 197 10.79 1.50 -12.00
N ASP A 198 10.78 0.39 -11.28
CA ASP A 198 11.90 -0.09 -10.50
C ASP A 198 12.34 -1.48 -11.03
N PRO A 199 13.64 -1.76 -11.16
CA PRO A 199 14.12 -3.06 -11.63
C PRO A 199 13.77 -4.24 -10.70
N LYS A 200 13.61 -4.00 -9.40
CA LYS A 200 13.28 -5.03 -8.40
C LYS A 200 11.77 -5.13 -8.19
N GLU A 201 11.09 -3.99 -8.09
CA GLU A 201 9.66 -3.96 -7.75
C GLU A 201 8.72 -3.98 -8.97
N GLY A 202 9.28 -3.83 -10.18
CA GLY A 202 8.52 -3.68 -11.39
C GLY A 202 7.89 -2.29 -11.52
N THR A 203 6.69 -2.21 -12.09
CA THR A 203 6.00 -0.94 -12.30
C THR A 203 4.85 -0.78 -11.31
N PHE A 204 4.75 0.38 -10.68
CA PHE A 204 3.70 0.70 -9.74
C PHE A 204 3.24 2.15 -9.87
N LEU A 205 1.96 2.40 -9.57
CA LEU A 205 1.38 3.73 -9.53
C LEU A 205 1.61 4.29 -8.12
N VAL A 206 2.17 5.49 -8.04
CA VAL A 206 2.14 6.30 -6.82
C VAL A 206 1.11 7.40 -7.03
N HIS A 207 0.19 7.59 -6.09
CA HIS A 207 -0.81 8.64 -6.18
C HIS A 207 -1.23 9.24 -4.83
N GLY A 208 -1.74 10.45 -4.86
CA GLY A 208 -2.23 11.17 -3.69
C GLY A 208 -2.74 12.56 -4.03
N SER A 209 -2.84 13.44 -3.01
CA SER A 209 -3.22 14.84 -3.23
C SER A 209 -2.17 15.57 -4.06
N GLU A 210 -2.58 16.61 -4.79
CA GLU A 210 -1.69 17.36 -5.67
C GLU A 210 -0.49 17.94 -4.92
N SER A 211 -0.72 18.50 -3.74
CA SER A 211 0.31 19.19 -2.95
C SER A 211 1.47 18.26 -2.60
N ILE A 212 1.18 17.10 -2.01
CA ILE A 212 2.21 16.14 -1.60
C ILE A 212 2.87 15.48 -2.81
N MET A 213 2.09 15.17 -3.86
CA MET A 213 2.61 14.54 -5.06
C MET A 213 3.55 15.49 -5.82
N ARG A 214 3.21 16.79 -5.89
CA ARG A 214 4.03 17.82 -6.53
C ARG A 214 5.28 18.12 -5.71
N GLU A 215 5.19 18.05 -4.38
CA GLU A 215 6.35 18.17 -3.49
C GLU A 215 7.36 17.02 -3.70
N ILE A 216 6.89 15.78 -3.79
CA ILE A 216 7.76 14.60 -3.90
C ILE A 216 8.28 14.40 -5.33
N PHE A 217 7.41 14.52 -6.33
CA PHE A 217 7.70 14.16 -7.72
C PHE A 217 7.83 15.36 -8.66
N GLY A 218 7.49 16.57 -8.22
CA GLY A 218 7.52 17.76 -9.06
C GLY A 218 6.42 17.77 -10.12
N ASN A 219 6.71 18.39 -11.27
CA ASN A 219 5.74 18.61 -12.34
C ASN A 219 5.52 17.41 -13.28
N ILE A 220 6.06 16.23 -12.94
CA ILE A 220 5.89 15.01 -13.76
C ILE A 220 4.59 14.26 -13.44
N ILE A 221 3.86 14.70 -12.41
CA ILE A 221 2.59 14.10 -12.00
C ILE A 221 1.50 14.44 -13.01
N GLU A 222 0.64 13.48 -13.29
CA GLU A 222 -0.56 13.63 -14.12
C GLU A 222 -1.80 13.41 -13.23
N GLU A 223 -2.94 13.99 -13.61
CA GLU A 223 -4.20 13.67 -12.93
C GLU A 223 -4.51 12.17 -13.11
N VAL A 224 -4.84 11.49 -12.01
CA VAL A 224 -5.29 10.09 -12.06
C VAL A 224 -6.72 10.08 -12.59
N PRO A 225 -6.99 9.40 -13.71
CA PRO A 225 -8.31 9.40 -14.30
C PRO A 225 -9.34 8.75 -13.38
N MET A 226 -10.60 9.15 -13.55
CA MET A 226 -11.72 8.58 -12.82
C MET A 226 -11.78 7.06 -12.97
N LYS A 227 -11.56 6.55 -14.19
CA LYS A 227 -11.49 5.11 -14.45
C LYS A 227 -10.04 4.70 -14.65
N LEU A 228 -9.63 3.63 -13.99
CA LEU A 228 -8.30 3.05 -14.06
C LEU A 228 -8.02 2.48 -15.45
N VAL A 229 -9.05 2.09 -16.23
CA VAL A 229 -8.86 1.69 -17.63
C VAL A 229 -8.29 2.83 -18.49
N ASP A 230 -8.53 4.09 -18.09
CA ASP A 230 -8.05 5.28 -18.80
C ASP A 230 -6.67 5.74 -18.30
N LEU A 231 -6.05 5.04 -17.34
CA LEU A 231 -4.71 5.36 -16.84
C LEU A 231 -3.72 5.36 -18.00
N SER A 232 -2.96 6.45 -18.12
CA SER A 232 -1.90 6.55 -19.12
C SER A 232 -0.92 5.38 -18.95
N THR A 233 -0.40 4.85 -20.05
CA THR A 233 0.58 3.77 -19.95
C THR A 233 1.89 4.29 -19.32
N PRO A 234 2.62 3.46 -18.55
CA PRO A 234 3.86 3.87 -17.91
C PRO A 234 4.90 4.40 -18.91
N LYS A 235 5.05 5.72 -19.01
CA LYS A 235 6.09 6.36 -19.83
C LYS A 235 7.46 6.13 -19.18
N PRO A 236 8.52 5.83 -19.95
CA PRO A 236 9.88 5.83 -19.41
C PRO A 236 10.22 7.24 -18.91
N ILE A 237 10.56 7.39 -17.63
CA ILE A 237 11.13 8.64 -17.13
C ILE A 237 12.55 8.74 -17.72
N PRO A 238 12.91 9.82 -18.44
CA PRO A 238 14.26 9.99 -18.95
C PRO A 238 15.26 9.94 -17.81
N ARG A 239 16.29 9.09 -17.91
CA ARG A 239 17.39 9.08 -16.94
C ARG A 239 17.99 10.49 -16.87
N PRO A 240 18.28 11.03 -15.67
CA PRO A 240 19.05 12.26 -15.55
C PRO A 240 20.36 12.09 -16.33
N ARG A 241 20.60 12.97 -17.31
CA ARG A 241 21.86 12.98 -18.06
C ARG A 241 22.98 13.23 -17.05
N PRO A 242 24.06 12.42 -17.00
CA PRO A 242 25.21 12.75 -16.18
C PRO A 242 25.70 14.14 -16.58
N LEU A 243 25.85 15.03 -15.61
CA LEU A 243 26.58 16.28 -15.83
C LEU A 243 27.98 15.89 -16.29
N ARG A 244 28.31 16.25 -17.54
CA ARG A 244 29.70 16.20 -18.00
C ARG A 244 30.46 17.21 -17.15
N SER A 245 31.39 16.71 -16.34
CA SER A 245 32.44 17.53 -15.74
C SER A 245 33.26 18.10 -16.90
N THR A 246 33.12 19.40 -17.14
CA THR A 246 34.11 20.20 -17.87
C THR A 246 35.11 20.76 -16.89
#